data_AF-A0A399T888-F1
#
_entry.id   AF-A0A399T888-F1
#
_cell.length_a   1.000
_cell.length_b   1.000
_cell.length_c   1.000
_cell.angle_alpha   90.00
_cell.angle_beta   90.00
_cell.angle_gamma   90.00
#
_symmetry.space_group_name_H-M   'P 1'
#
loop_
_entity.id
_entity.type
_entity.pdbx_description
1 polymer ?
#
loop_
_entity_poly.entity_id
_entity_poly.type
_entity_poly.pdbx_seq_one_letter_code
_entity_poly.pdbx_strand_id
1 'polypeptide(L)' 'MLAASADRSIRNKAGSTALESVLVPFEIVKPIYDYMQKIYEPLGLTINQERIQKTRPEIAKLLTEE' A
#
# COMPACT_ATOMS: atom_id res chain seq x y z
N MET A 1 -11.99 -6.13 5.81
CA MET A 1 -11.83 -6.11 4.34
C MET A 1 -10.76 -7.08 3.81
N LEU A 2 -10.31 -8.08 4.58
CA LEU A 2 -9.99 -9.38 3.95
C LEU A 2 -11.28 -10.18 3.90
N ALA A 3 -12.18 -9.77 3.01
CA ALA A 3 -13.36 -10.56 2.72
C ALA A 3 -12.90 -11.75 1.86
N ALA A 4 -13.10 -12.97 2.37
CA ALA A 4 -13.17 -14.22 1.60
C ALA A 4 -11.96 -14.57 0.72
N SER A 5 -10.98 -15.30 1.29
CA SER A 5 -10.10 -16.18 0.50
C SER A 5 -9.11 -15.49 -0.46
N ALA A 6 -8.68 -14.26 -0.15
CA ALA A 6 -7.59 -13.63 -0.92
C ALA A 6 -6.29 -14.45 -0.77
N ASP A 7 -5.81 -15.02 -1.87
CA ASP A 7 -4.52 -15.71 -1.92
C ASP A 7 -3.38 -14.68 -1.82
N ARG A 8 -2.71 -14.70 -0.67
CA ARG A 8 -1.64 -13.75 -0.31
C ARG A 8 -0.29 -14.14 -0.90
N SER A 9 -0.19 -15.33 -1.51
CA SER A 9 1.02 -15.83 -2.16
C SER A 9 1.19 -15.31 -3.59
N ILE A 10 0.12 -14.75 -4.18
CA ILE A 10 0.13 -14.22 -5.55
C ILE A 10 1.16 -13.10 -5.68
N ARG A 11 1.98 -13.21 -6.72
CA ARG A 11 2.98 -12.21 -7.11
C ARG A 11 2.47 -11.33 -8.24
N ASN A 12 2.77 -10.04 -8.17
CA ASN A 12 2.50 -9.10 -9.26
C ASN A 12 3.49 -9.31 -10.43
N LYS A 13 3.34 -8.55 -11.52
CA LYS A 13 4.24 -8.63 -12.70
C LYS A 13 5.70 -8.24 -12.41
N ALA A 14 5.96 -7.58 -11.29
CA ALA A 14 7.30 -7.26 -10.81
C ALA A 14 7.86 -8.35 -9.87
N GLY A 15 7.12 -9.44 -9.65
CA GLY A 15 7.54 -10.57 -8.84
C GLY A 15 7.32 -10.40 -7.34
N SER A 16 6.61 -9.37 -6.86
CA SER A 16 6.39 -9.14 -5.43
C SER A 16 4.98 -9.54 -4.97
N THR A 17 4.87 -10.07 -3.75
CA THR A 17 3.58 -10.23 -3.06
C THR A 17 3.08 -8.89 -2.49
N ALA A 18 1.81 -8.84 -2.07
CA ALA A 18 1.27 -7.69 -1.38
C ALA A 18 2.00 -7.39 -0.06
N LEU A 19 2.36 -8.44 0.69
CA LEU A 19 3.10 -8.31 1.95
C LEU A 19 4.49 -7.72 1.72
N GLU A 20 5.24 -8.27 0.76
CA GLU A 20 6.57 -7.76 0.40
C GLU A 20 6.52 -6.27 0.02
N SER A 21 5.46 -5.85 -0.69
CA SER A 21 5.28 -4.44 -1.09
C SER A 21 4.97 -3.51 0.09
N VAL A 22 4.18 -3.96 1.07
CA VAL A 22 3.80 -3.12 2.23
C VAL A 22 4.90 -3.03 3.28
N LEU A 23 5.79 -4.03 3.37
CA LEU A 23 6.91 -4.05 4.32
C LEU A 23 8.05 -3.08 3.97
N VAL A 24 8.13 -2.61 2.73
CA VAL A 24 9.15 -1.62 2.33
C VAL A 24 9.00 -0.34 3.16
N PRO A 25 10.06 0.23 3.75
CA PRO A 25 9.97 1.47 4.53
C PRO A 25 9.19 2.59 3.83
N PHE A 26 8.37 3.33 4.58
CA PHE A 26 7.52 4.39 4.02
C PHE A 26 8.30 5.44 3.26
N GLU A 27 9.44 5.89 3.78
CA GLU A 27 10.28 6.90 3.12
C GLU A 27 10.78 6.46 1.75
N ILE A 28 11.01 5.17 1.53
CA ILE A 28 11.47 4.62 0.24
C ILE A 28 10.34 4.67 -0.80
N VAL A 29 9.10 4.39 -0.38
CA VAL A 29 7.94 4.34 -1.30
C VAL A 29 7.17 5.66 -1.36
N LYS A 30 7.45 6.62 -0.47
CA LYS A 30 6.83 7.95 -0.44
C LYS A 30 6.81 8.65 -1.81
N PRO A 31 7.88 8.60 -2.64
CA PRO A 31 7.85 9.21 -3.96
C PRO A 31 6.74 8.69 -4.88
N ILE A 32 6.28 7.45 -4.71
CA ILE A 32 5.15 6.89 -5.48
C ILE A 32 3.85 7.60 -5.08
N TYR A 33 3.61 7.79 -3.78
CA TYR A 33 2.43 8.50 -3.30
C TYR A 33 2.49 9.99 -3.65
N ASP A 34 3.67 10.60 -3.62
CA ASP A 34 3.87 11.99 -4.07
C ASP A 34 3.56 12.16 -5.56
N TYR A 35 3.96 11.18 -6.39
CA TYR A 35 3.61 11.17 -7.81
C TYR A 35 2.10 11.03 -8.01
N MET A 36 1.44 10.13 -7.28
CA MET A 36 -0.02 9.98 -7.35
C MET A 36 -0.74 11.24 -6.88
N GLN A 37 -0.25 11.94 -5.85
CA GLN A 37 -0.82 13.21 -5.40
C GLN A 37 -0.86 14.24 -6.53
N LYS A 38 0.21 14.35 -7.33
CA LYS A 38 0.26 15.27 -8.48
C LYS A 38 -0.76 14.92 -9.58
N ILE A 39 -1.06 13.63 -9.75
CA ILE A 39 -2.07 13.17 -10.73
C ILE A 39 -3.48 13.55 -10.27
N TYR A 40 -3.75 13.42 -8.97
CA TYR A 40 -5.09 13.59 -8.41
C TYR A 40 -5.41 15.03 -7.99
N GLU A 41 -4.40 15.86 -7.75
CA GLU A 41 -4.57 17.27 -7.37
C GLU A 41 -5.42 18.08 -8.38
N PRO A 42 -5.25 17.96 -9.72
CA PRO A 42 -6.14 18.62 -10.69
C PRO A 42 -7.61 18.20 -10.61
N LEU A 43 -7.90 17.05 -9.99
CA LEU A 43 -9.26 16.55 -9.75
C LEU A 43 -9.82 17.01 -8.39
N GLY A 44 -9.08 17.84 -7.65
CA GLY A 44 -9.44 18.29 -6.30
C GLY A 44 -9.28 17.21 -5.22
N LEU A 45 -8.52 16.15 -5.51
CA LEU A 45 -8.32 15.01 -4.61
C LEU A 45 -6.95 15.09 -3.91
N THR A 46 -6.95 14.80 -2.61
CA THR A 46 -5.73 14.77 -1.79
C THR A 46 -5.49 13.37 -1.21
N ILE A 47 -4.23 12.95 -1.25
CA ILE A 47 -3.72 11.73 -0.65
C ILE A 47 -3.29 12.03 0.78
N ASN A 48 -3.94 11.38 1.73
CA ASN A 48 -3.57 11.48 3.14
C ASN A 48 -2.36 10.59 3.46
N GLN A 49 -1.16 11.17 3.33
CA GLN A 49 0.12 10.50 3.57
C GLN A 49 0.27 9.99 5.02
N GLU A 50 -0.18 10.78 6.00
CA GLU A 50 -0.11 10.41 7.41
C GLU A 50 -0.94 9.16 7.70
N ARG A 51 -2.16 9.09 7.13
CA ARG A 51 -3.01 7.90 7.23
C ARG A 51 -2.34 6.70 6.59
N ILE A 52 -1.76 6.85 5.40
CA ILE A 52 -1.04 5.76 4.72
C ILE A 52 0.09 5.25 5.62
N GLN A 53 0.96 6.13 6.11
CA GLN A 53 2.08 5.74 6.97
C GLN A 53 1.62 4.99 8.23
N LYS A 54 0.58 5.50 8.91
CA LYS A 54 0.03 4.90 10.13
C LYS A 54 -0.66 3.55 9.89
N THR A 55 -1.36 3.38 8.79
CA THR A 55 -2.14 2.16 8.51
C THR A 55 -1.28 1.06 7.86
N ARG A 56 -0.13 1.37 7.24
CA ARG A 56 0.73 0.33 6.62
C ARG A 56 1.11 -0.84 7.55
N PRO A 57 1.49 -0.63 8.82
CA PRO A 57 1.70 -1.72 9.76
C PRO A 57 0.46 -2.58 10.01
N GLU A 58 -0.74 -1.97 10.06
CA GLU A 58 -2.00 -2.70 10.21
C GLU A 58 -2.30 -3.55 8.97
N ILE A 59 -2.02 -3.02 7.77
CA ILE A 59 -2.13 -3.78 6.51
C ILE A 59 -1.12 -4.93 6.48
N ALA A 60 0.11 -4.73 6.98
CA ALA A 60 1.09 -5.80 7.07
C ALA A 60 0.60 -6.92 8.00
N LYS A 61 0.05 -6.57 9.18
CA LYS A 61 -0.58 -7.54 10.10
C LYS A 61 -1.73 -8.28 9.44
N LEU A 62 -2.63 -7.53 8.78
CA LEU A 62 -3.74 -8.08 8.04
C LEU A 62 -3.28 -9.10 6.98
N LEU A 63 -2.18 -8.82 6.28
CA LEU A 63 -1.61 -9.72 5.28
C LEU A 63 -0.83 -10.90 5.88
N THR A 64 -0.50 -10.86 7.17
CA THR A 64 0.24 -11.92 7.89
C THR A 64 -0.68 -12.84 8.70
N GLU A 65 -1.78 -12.32 9.26
CA GLU A 65 -2.70 -13.05 10.15
C GLU A 65 -3.75 -13.81 9.34
N GLU A 66 -3.88 -15.13 9.50
CA GLU A 66 -4.90 -15.99 8.87
C GLU A 66 -6.32 -15.70 9.38
#